data_AF-A0A559PS98-F1
#
_entry.id   AF-A0A559PS98-F1
#
_cell.length_a   1.000
_cell.length_b   1.000
_cell.length_c   1.000
_cell.angle_alpha   90.00
_cell.angle_beta   90.00
_cell.angle_gamma   90.00
#
_symmetry.space_group_name_H-M   'P 1'
#
loop_
_entity.id
_entity.type
_entity.pdbx_description
1 polymer ?
#
loop_
_entity_poly.entity_id
_entity_poly.type
_entity_poly.pdbx_seq_one_letter_code
_entity_poly.pdbx_strand_id
1 'polypeptide(L)'
;MDAQPSDFFINSHSEINFLETGYADIFLTDSIWRGSYTMINKNIILSLQNSPEVPEGTLVLQFINASKLKKADDKTIWNKMKGTAIWD
;
A
#
# COMPACT_ATOMS: atom_id res chain seq x y z
N MET A 1 -19.84 5.59 16.77
CA MET A 1 -18.85 4.57 16.36
C MET A 1 -17.84 5.30 15.49
N ASP A 2 -16.84 5.90 16.11
CA ASP A 2 -15.72 6.48 15.39
C ASP A 2 -14.87 5.32 14.89
N ALA A 3 -15.00 5.00 13.60
CA ALA A 3 -14.01 4.16 12.94
C ALA A 3 -12.68 4.88 13.11
N GLN A 4 -11.79 4.34 13.95
CA GLN A 4 -10.43 4.87 14.03
C GLN A 4 -9.87 4.90 12.61
N PRO A 5 -9.25 6.01 12.18
CA PRO A 5 -8.66 6.06 10.85
C PRO A 5 -7.74 4.84 10.67
N SER A 6 -8.00 4.05 9.64
CA SER A 6 -7.18 2.88 9.35
C SER A 6 -5.76 3.36 9.08
N ASP A 7 -4.79 2.76 9.78
CA ASP A 7 -3.40 3.13 9.58
C ASP A 7 -3.01 2.89 8.11
N PHE A 8 -2.30 3.85 7.50
CA PHE A 8 -1.92 3.80 6.09
C PHE A 8 -0.42 3.95 5.90
N PHE A 9 0.09 3.55 4.74
CA PHE A 9 1.50 3.63 4.40
C PHE A 9 1.72 4.61 3.26
N ILE A 10 2.55 5.64 3.45
CA ILE A 10 2.74 6.70 2.46
C ILE A 10 4.21 6.95 2.13
N ASN A 11 4.48 7.33 0.89
CA ASN A 11 5.73 7.89 0.42
C ASN A 11 5.46 9.22 -0.33
N SER A 12 6.49 9.81 -0.94
CA SER A 12 6.39 11.10 -1.63
C SER A 12 5.39 11.16 -2.79
N HIS A 13 4.97 10.01 -3.34
CA HIS A 13 4.14 9.93 -4.55
C HIS A 13 2.90 9.04 -4.40
N SER A 14 2.74 8.32 -3.29
CA SER A 14 1.72 7.28 -3.17
C SER A 14 1.35 6.93 -1.73
N GLU A 15 0.09 6.56 -1.55
CA GLU A 15 -0.48 6.02 -0.31
C GLU A 15 -0.98 4.59 -0.53
N ILE A 16 -0.82 3.72 0.46
CA ILE A 16 -1.27 2.33 0.46
C ILE A 16 -2.12 2.08 1.71
N ASN A 17 -3.37 1.67 1.47
CA ASN A 17 -4.35 1.32 2.46
C ASN A 17 -4.63 -0.18 2.41
N PHE A 18 -4.31 -0.90 3.49
CA PHE A 18 -4.65 -2.32 3.61
C PHE A 18 -6.02 -2.47 4.27
N LEU A 19 -6.95 -3.08 3.54
CA LEU A 19 -8.32 -3.30 3.98
C LEU A 19 -8.45 -4.68 4.65
N GLU A 20 -9.30 -4.79 5.67
CA GLU A 20 -9.53 -6.04 6.42
C GLU A 20 -10.07 -7.18 5.54
N THR A 21 -10.59 -6.86 4.35
CA THR A 21 -11.15 -7.79 3.37
C THR A 21 -10.08 -8.51 2.52
N GLY A 22 -8.78 -8.28 2.77
CA GLY A 22 -7.70 -8.84 1.95
C GLY A 22 -7.44 -8.07 0.65
N TYR A 23 -7.97 -6.85 0.55
CA TYR A 23 -7.73 -5.92 -0.54
C TYR A 23 -6.86 -4.77 -0.06
N ALA A 24 -6.18 -4.12 -0.99
CA ALA A 24 -5.49 -2.87 -0.73
C ALA A 24 -5.81 -1.84 -1.80
N ASP A 25 -5.92 -0.60 -1.37
CA ASP A 25 -6.03 0.56 -2.25
C ASP A 25 -4.70 1.28 -2.29
N ILE A 26 -4.23 1.57 -3.50
CA ILE A 26 -3.04 2.38 -3.76
C ILE A 26 -3.50 3.68 -4.41
N PHE A 27 -3.23 4.79 -3.77
CA PHE A 27 -3.51 6.12 -4.28
C PHE A 27 -2.22 6.66 -4.89
N LEU A 28 -2.23 6.89 -6.20
CA LEU A 28 -1.11 7.43 -6.98
C LEU A 28 -1.60 8.73 -7.62
N THR A 29 -1.24 9.87 -7.03
CA THR A 29 -1.60 11.23 -7.46
C THR A 29 -3.09 11.42 -7.78
N ASP A 30 -3.55 11.01 -8.97
CA ASP A 30 -4.89 11.21 -9.50
C ASP A 30 -5.69 9.90 -9.68
N SER A 31 -5.11 8.75 -9.30
CA SER A 31 -5.69 7.43 -9.55
C SER A 31 -5.73 6.55 -8.30
N ILE A 32 -6.85 5.85 -8.13
CA ILE A 32 -7.04 4.85 -7.07
C ILE A 32 -6.98 3.47 -7.71
N TRP A 33 -6.05 2.65 -7.23
CA TRP A 33 -5.81 1.30 -7.71
C TRP A 33 -6.14 0.30 -6.63
N ARG A 34 -7.19 -0.50 -6.85
CA ARG A 34 -7.55 -1.59 -5.93
C ARG A 34 -6.95 -2.91 -6.40
N GLY A 35 -6.29 -3.61 -5.49
CA GLY A 35 -5.76 -4.95 -5.71
C GLY A 35 -6.05 -5.88 -4.54
N SER A 36 -5.96 -7.18 -4.78
CA SER A 36 -5.90 -8.16 -3.68
C SER A 36 -4.48 -8.21 -3.13
N TYR A 37 -4.31 -8.48 -1.84
CA TYR A 37 -2.99 -8.75 -1.28
C TYR A 37 -2.95 -10.06 -0.51
N THR A 38 -1.78 -10.65 -0.47
CA THR A 38 -1.48 -11.80 0.38
C THR A 38 -0.22 -11.53 1.18
N MET A 39 -0.14 -12.08 2.39
CA MET A 39 1.05 -12.03 3.21
C MET A 39 1.74 -13.39 3.21
N ILE A 40 3.00 -13.41 2.80
CA ILE A 40 3.87 -14.58 2.83
C ILE A 40 5.10 -14.23 3.66
N ASN A 41 5.21 -14.81 4.85
CA ASN A 41 6.24 -14.47 5.84
C ASN A 41 6.23 -12.97 6.20
N LYS A 42 7.27 -12.21 5.80
CA LYS A 42 7.39 -10.76 6.01
C LYS A 42 7.09 -9.94 4.75
N ASN A 43 6.66 -10.61 3.69
CA ASN A 43 6.39 -10.00 2.40
C ASN A 43 4.88 -9.87 2.20
N ILE A 44 4.47 -8.73 1.66
CA ILE A 44 3.14 -8.49 1.15
C ILE A 44 3.25 -8.53 -0.37
N ILE A 45 2.47 -9.41 -0.98
CA ILE A 45 2.35 -9.52 -2.44
C ILE A 45 1.01 -8.92 -2.82
N LEU A 46 1.07 -7.77 -3.47
CA LEU A 46 -0.08 -7.06 -4.01
C LEU A 46 -0.26 -7.46 -5.47
N SER A 47 -1.46 -7.91 -5.81
CA SER A 47 -1.87 -8.19 -7.19
C SER A 47 -2.90 -7.14 -7.59
N LEU A 48 -2.49 -6.30 -8.52
CA LEU A 48 -3.21 -5.16 -9.06
C LEU A 48 -3.62 -5.48 -10.50
N GLN A 49 -4.63 -4.79 -11.02
CA GLN A 49 -4.84 -4.78 -12.46
C GLN A 49 -3.65 -4.11 -13.15
N ASN A 50 -3.22 -4.64 -14.30
CA ASN A 50 -2.09 -4.10 -15.03
C ASN A 50 -2.27 -2.60 -15.30
N SER A 51 -1.20 -1.84 -15.04
CA SER A 51 -1.21 -0.39 -15.20
C SER A 51 0.09 0.15 -15.75
N PRO A 52 0.09 1.36 -16.33
CA PRO A 52 1.34 2.02 -16.71
C PRO A 52 2.32 2.19 -15.54
N GLU A 53 1.81 2.32 -14.31
CA GLU A 53 2.62 2.52 -13.10
C GLU A 53 3.08 1.21 -12.44
N VAL A 54 2.33 0.13 -12.64
CA VAL A 54 2.63 -1.24 -12.21
C VAL A 54 2.43 -2.17 -13.41
N PRO A 55 3.38 -2.21 -14.35
CA PRO A 55 3.23 -2.94 -15.62
C PRO A 55 3.05 -4.45 -15.42
N GLU A 56 3.67 -4.99 -14.37
CA GLU A 56 3.61 -6.41 -14.03
C GLU A 56 2.33 -6.81 -13.28
N GLY A 57 1.48 -5.84 -12.93
CA GLY A 57 0.28 -6.06 -12.11
C GLY A 57 0.60 -6.64 -10.72
N THR A 58 1.86 -6.68 -10.32
CA THR A 58 2.31 -7.23 -9.04
C THR A 58 3.28 -6.27 -8.38
N LEU A 59 3.10 -6.04 -7.08
CA LEU A 59 3.97 -5.23 -6.24
C LEU A 59 4.36 -6.01 -5.00
N VAL A 60 5.66 -6.22 -4.78
CA VAL A 60 6.16 -6.92 -3.60
C VAL A 60 6.70 -5.92 -2.59
N LEU A 61 6.05 -5.86 -1.42
CA LEU A 61 6.47 -5.05 -0.28
C LEU A 61 7.01 -5.94 0.83
N GLN A 62 7.97 -5.44 1.58
CA GLN A 62 8.58 -6.13 2.72
C GLN A 62 8.44 -5.27 3.97
N PHE A 63 8.00 -5.88 5.07
CA PHE A 63 8.06 -5.22 6.37
C PHE A 63 9.52 -5.07 6.82
N ILE A 64 9.98 -3.83 6.94
CA ILE A 64 11.20 -3.54 7.70
C ILE A 64 10.87 -3.60 9.19
N ASN A 65 9.77 -2.95 9.59
CA ASN A 65 9.20 -2.99 10.93
C ASN A 65 7.72 -2.58 10.87
N ALA A 66 7.05 -2.52 12.02
CA ALA A 66 5.62 -2.20 12.12
C ALA A 66 5.22 -0.84 11.52
N SER A 67 6.18 0.07 11.30
CA SER A 67 5.95 1.42 10.80
C SER A 67 6.54 1.67 9.41
N LYS A 68 7.18 0.67 8.77
CA LYS A 68 7.87 0.86 7.48
C LYS A 68 7.74 -0.34 6.56
N LEU A 69 7.34 -0.06 5.33
CA LEU A 69 7.36 -1.00 4.21
C LEU A 69 8.43 -0.59 3.21
N LYS A 70 9.03 -1.59 2.56
CA LYS A 70 9.99 -1.40 1.49
C LYS A 70 9.56 -2.17 0.25
N LYS A 71 9.54 -1.52 -0.91
CA LYS A 71 9.37 -2.23 -2.20
C LYS A 71 10.63 -3.03 -2.51
N ALA A 72 10.42 -4.28 -2.93
CA ALA A 72 11.50 -5.22 -3.21
C ALA A 72 12.42 -4.73 -4.34
N ASP A 73 11.84 -4.10 -5.37
CA ASP A 73 12.54 -3.84 -6.64
C ASP A 73 13.42 -2.58 -6.62
N ASP A 74 12.95 -1.48 -6.02
CA ASP A 74 13.59 -0.16 -6.16
C ASP A 74 13.95 0.51 -4.82
N LYS A 75 13.84 -0.23 -3.70
CA LYS A 75 14.09 0.25 -2.32
C LYS A 75 13.20 1.40 -1.87
N THR A 76 12.13 1.74 -2.59
CA THR A 76 11.15 2.75 -2.14
C THR A 76 10.61 2.38 -0.77
N ILE A 77 10.51 3.36 0.12
CA ILE A 77 10.06 3.17 1.51
C ILE A 77 8.73 3.88 1.71
N TRP A 78 7.74 3.18 2.24
CA TRP A 78 6.52 3.76 2.75
C TRP A 78 6.56 3.78 4.27
N ASN A 79 6.15 4.90 4.86
CA ASN A 79 6.08 5.08 6.29
C ASN A 79 4.62 5.02 6.74
N LYS A 80 4.39 4.35 7.86
CA LYS A 80 3.07 4.23 8.47
C LYS A 80 2.67 5.57 9.06
N MET A 81 1.49 6.04 8.71
CA MET A 81 0.85 7.25 9.23
C MET A 81 -0.48 6.88 9.88
N LYS A 82 -0.87 7.67 10.89
CA LYS A 82 -2.16 7.59 11.56
C LYS A 82 -2.90 8.89 11.31
N GLY A 83 -4.13 8.82 10.83
CA GLY A 83 -4.95 9.99 10.55
C GLY A 83 -5.88 9.76 9.36
N THR A 84 -6.69 10.75 9.03
CA THR A 84 -7.44 10.77 7.77
C THR A 84 -6.44 10.80 6.61
N ALA A 85 -6.72 10.03 5.56
CA ALA A 85 -5.89 9.99 4.34
C ALA A 85 -5.60 11.42 3.85
N ILE A 86 -4.46 11.65 3.18
CA ILE A 86 -4.08 13.01 2.73
C ILE A 86 -5.09 13.57 1.71
N TRP A 87 -5.92 12.71 1.15
CA TRP A 87 -6.92 13.00 0.12
C TRP A 87 -8.33 13.07 0.73
N ASP A 88 -8.57 14.08 1.58
CA ASP A 88 -9.92 14.53 1.99
C ASP A 88 -10.32 15.76 1.14
#